data_AF-A0AAD7LV07-F1
#
_entry.id   AF-A0AAD7LV07-F1
#
_cell.length_a   1.000
_cell.length_b   1.000
_cell.length_c   1.000
_cell.angle_alpha   90.00
_cell.angle_beta   90.00
_cell.angle_gamma   90.00
#
_symmetry.space_group_name_H-M   'P 1'
#
loop_
_entity.id
_entity.type
_entity.pdbx_description
1 polymer ?
#
loop_
_entity_poly.entity_id
_entity_poly.type
_entity_poly.pdbx_seq_one_letter_code
_entity_poly.pdbx_strand_id
1 'polypeptide(L)' 'MNILTNLSISNVLPNCFLFPTAAARIPLNRIAEAQEVSSLVAFLCLPASSYITGQVISVDGGLTVNGFQPSMRIT' A
#
# COMPACT_ATOMS: atom_id res chain seq x y z
N MET A 1 -9.37 -30.26 -17.78
CA MET A 1 -8.84 -30.58 -16.44
C MET A 1 -8.30 -29.30 -15.81
N ASN A 2 -9.20 -28.36 -15.48
CA ASN A 2 -8.84 -26.95 -15.24
C ASN A 2 -9.77 -26.33 -14.17
N ILE A 3 -9.67 -26.78 -12.91
CA ILE A 3 -10.61 -26.38 -11.83
C ILE A 3 -9.95 -25.59 -10.68
N LEU A 4 -8.63 -25.34 -10.69
CA LEU A 4 -7.95 -24.78 -9.51
C LEU A 4 -7.32 -23.38 -9.65
N THR A 5 -7.45 -22.69 -10.79
CA THR A 5 -6.81 -21.36 -10.95
C THR A 5 -7.65 -20.18 -10.43
N ASN A 6 -8.87 -20.40 -9.92
CA ASN A 6 -9.82 -19.31 -9.58
C ASN A 6 -10.25 -19.23 -8.10
N LEU A 7 -9.66 -19.97 -7.18
CA LEU A 7 -10.24 -20.18 -5.83
C LEU A 7 -9.44 -19.67 -4.62
N SER A 8 -8.38 -18.88 -4.76
CA SER A 8 -7.62 -18.47 -3.55
C SER A 8 -6.95 -17.08 -3.56
N ILE A 9 -7.51 -16.10 -4.28
CA ILE A 9 -7.14 -14.69 -4.02
C ILE A 9 -8.38 -13.84 -3.69
N SER A 10 -9.52 -14.10 -4.31
CA SER A 10 -10.80 -13.42 -4.05
C SER A 10 -11.52 -13.88 -2.77
N ASN A 11 -11.12 -15.01 -2.18
CA ASN A 11 -11.80 -15.61 -1.01
C ASN A 11 -11.09 -15.40 0.32
N VAL A 12 -9.87 -14.86 0.31
CA VAL A 12 -9.12 -14.53 1.54
C VAL A 12 -9.46 -13.12 2.03
N LEU A 13 -9.93 -12.24 1.13
CA LEU A 13 -10.33 -10.87 1.46
C LEU A 13 -11.52 -10.48 0.59
N PRO A 14 -12.69 -10.10 1.17
CA PRO A 14 -13.84 -9.71 0.38
C PRO A 14 -13.53 -8.45 -0.45
N ASN A 15 -13.45 -8.62 -1.77
CA ASN A 15 -13.13 -7.60 -2.78
C ASN A 15 -14.04 -6.35 -2.77
N CYS A 16 -15.15 -6.36 -2.02
CA CYS A 16 -16.08 -5.23 -1.94
C CYS A 16 -15.81 -4.28 -0.75
N PHE A 17 -15.12 -4.75 0.31
CA PHE A 17 -15.04 -4.01 1.56
C PHE A 17 -13.73 -3.23 1.77
N LEU A 18 -12.68 -3.49 0.96
CA LEU A 18 -11.33 -2.95 1.19
C LEU A 18 -10.98 -1.69 0.38
N PHE A 19 -11.50 -1.53 -0.84
CA PHE A 19 -11.04 -0.44 -1.71
C PHE A 19 -11.50 0.96 -1.28
N PRO A 20 -12.78 1.20 -0.90
CA PRO A 20 -13.21 2.55 -0.51
C PRO A 20 -12.62 2.98 0.84
N THR A 21 -12.49 2.04 1.79
CA THR A 21 -12.02 2.30 3.16
C THR A 21 -10.50 2.38 3.29
N ALA A 22 -9.75 1.68 2.43
CA ALA A 22 -8.30 1.83 2.38
C ALA A 22 -7.93 3.18 1.73
N ALA A 23 -8.50 3.50 0.57
CA ALA A 23 -8.23 4.77 -0.11
C ALA A 23 -8.62 5.98 0.74
N ALA A 24 -9.74 5.92 1.48
CA ALA A 24 -10.18 7.00 2.37
C ALA A 24 -9.20 7.32 3.52
N ARG A 25 -8.29 6.41 3.85
CA ARG A 25 -7.27 6.61 4.90
C ARG A 25 -5.93 7.06 4.34
N ILE A 26 -5.72 6.94 3.03
CA ILE A 26 -4.54 7.42 2.34
C ILE A 26 -4.74 8.91 2.07
N PRO A 27 -3.87 9.82 2.51
CA PRO A 27 -3.96 11.25 2.18
C PRO A 27 -4.12 11.56 0.69
N LEU A 28 -3.47 10.77 -0.18
CA LEU A 28 -3.63 10.87 -1.64
C LEU A 28 -4.98 10.37 -2.17
N ASN A 29 -5.86 9.85 -1.31
CA ASN A 29 -7.21 9.36 -1.61
C ASN A 29 -7.28 8.34 -2.76
N ARG A 30 -6.20 7.58 -2.96
CA ARG A 30 -6.12 6.53 -3.98
C ARG A 30 -5.14 5.46 -3.58
N ILE A 31 -5.26 4.30 -4.22
CA ILE A 31 -4.25 3.25 -4.15
C ILE A 31 -3.05 3.65 -5.03
N ALA A 32 -1.86 3.27 -4.59
CA ALA A 32 -0.65 3.48 -5.36
C ALA A 32 -0.57 2.50 -6.55
N GLU A 33 -0.04 2.98 -7.67
CA GLU A 33 0.28 2.13 -8.81
C GLU A 33 1.60 1.37 -8.56
N ALA A 34 1.77 0.20 -9.16
CA ALA A 34 2.98 -0.60 -9.00
C ALA A 34 4.26 0.17 -9.38
N GLN A 35 4.13 1.08 -10.35
CA GLN A 35 5.20 1.94 -10.84
C GLN A 35 5.75 2.86 -9.75
N GLU A 36 4.92 3.34 -8.82
CA GLU A 36 5.35 4.25 -7.75
C GLU A 36 6.32 3.56 -6.79
N VAL A 37 6.08 2.29 -6.46
CA VAL A 37 7.02 1.49 -5.65
C VAL A 37 8.28 1.16 -6.45
N SER A 38 8.12 0.70 -7.71
CA SER A 38 9.26 0.33 -8.56
C SER A 38 10.21 1.50 -8.84
N SER A 39 9.68 2.73 -8.90
CA SER A 39 10.49 3.94 -9.15
C SER A 39 11.41 4.25 -7.98
N LEU A 40 10.96 4.06 -6.73
CA LEU A 40 11.84 4.16 -5.56
C LEU A 40 12.91 3.07 -5.59
N VAL A 41 12.53 1.83 -5.88
CA VAL A 41 13.49 0.71 -5.97
C VAL A 41 14.57 1.01 -7.01
N ALA A 42 14.18 1.49 -8.19
CA ALA A 42 15.13 1.87 -9.24
C ALA A 42 16.07 3.00 -8.77
N PHE A 43 15.56 4.00 -8.06
CA PHE A 43 16.39 5.05 -7.46
C PHE A 43 17.39 4.52 -6.43
N LEU A 44 16.99 3.56 -5.59
CA LEU A 44 17.86 2.92 -4.60
C LEU A 44 18.97 2.07 -5.23
N CYS A 45 18.87 1.72 -6.51
CA CYS A 45 19.93 1.06 -7.27
C CYS A 45 20.95 2.03 -7.88
N LEU A 46 20.70 3.34 -7.88
CA LEU A 46 21.59 4.34 -8.48
C LEU A 46 22.79 4.66 -7.58
N PRO A 47 23.95 5.07 -8.13
CA PRO A 47 25.09 5.53 -7.31
C PRO A 47 24.75 6.68 -6.35
N ALA A 48 23.76 7.51 -6.71
CA ALA A 48 23.29 8.64 -5.91
C ALA A 48 22.69 8.23 -4.55
N SER A 49 22.23 6.99 -4.40
CA SER A 49 21.66 6.46 -3.16
C SER A 49 22.67 5.61 -2.37
N SER A 50 23.96 5.63 -2.72
CA SER A 50 25.01 4.79 -2.10
C SER A 50 25.19 4.92 -0.59
N TYR A 51 24.72 6.02 0.02
CA TYR A 51 24.77 6.24 1.47
C TYR A 51 23.44 5.99 2.19
N ILE A 52 22.40 5.57 1.46
CA ILE A 52 21.10 5.21 2.01
C ILE A 52 21.13 3.73 2.39
N THR A 53 21.36 3.45 3.68
CA THR A 53 21.37 2.09 4.22
C THR A 53 20.69 2.04 5.59
N GLY A 54 20.12 0.89 5.93
CA GLY A 54 19.42 0.67 7.21
C GLY A 54 18.11 1.45 7.38
N GLN A 55 17.56 2.01 6.29
CA GLN A 55 16.34 2.82 6.34
C GLN A 55 15.10 2.01 5.93
N VAL A 56 13.99 2.29 6.62
CA VAL A 56 12.65 1.84 6.21
C VAL A 56 11.96 3.03 5.55
N ILE A 57 11.73 2.95 4.24
CA ILE A 57 11.12 4.03 3.47
C ILE A 57 9.67 3.65 3.17
N SER A 58 8.72 4.49 3.62
CA SER A 58 7.29 4.27 3.38
C SER A 58 6.90 4.79 2.00
N VAL A 59 6.23 3.94 1.20
CA VAL A 59 5.66 4.29 -0.12
C VAL A 59 4.18 3.94 -0.12
N ASP A 60 3.38 4.76 0.57
CA ASP A 60 1.99 4.43 0.90
C ASP A 60 1.02 5.62 0.75
N GLY A 61 1.45 6.68 0.05
CA GLY A 61 0.65 7.89 -0.13
C GLY A 61 0.37 8.67 1.17
N GLY A 62 1.15 8.44 2.22
CA GLY A 62 1.04 9.12 3.51
C GLY A 62 0.18 8.37 4.54
N LEU A 63 -0.13 7.10 4.31
CA LEU A 63 -0.92 6.29 5.23
C LEU A 63 -0.22 6.15 6.60
N THR A 64 1.09 5.90 6.61
CA THR A 64 1.88 5.68 7.84
C THR A 64 1.93 6.93 8.72
N VAL A 65 1.96 8.14 8.14
CA VAL A 65 2.07 9.38 8.92
C VAL A 65 0.74 9.84 9.51
N ASN A 66 -0.40 9.47 8.91
CA ASN A 66 -1.71 9.92 9.38
C ASN A 66 -2.18 9.20 10.65
N GLY A 67 -1.48 8.12 11.04
CA GLY A 67 -1.82 7.32 12.22
C GLY A 67 -3.20 6.65 12.09
N PHE A 68 -3.44 5.63 12.90
CA PHE A 68 -4.78 5.06 13.03
C PHE A 68 -5.66 6.08 13.77
N GLN A 69 -6.33 6.99 13.08
CA GLN A 69 -7.37 7.80 13.73
C GLN A 69 -8.51 6.84 14.11
N PRO A 70 -8.76 6.60 15.41
CA PRO A 70 -9.95 5.89 15.79
C PRO A 70 -11.10 6.87 15.56
N SER A 71 -11.81 6.72 14.44
CA SER A 71 -13.04 7.48 14.17
C SER A 71 -14.20 7.10 15.12
N MET A 72 -13.93 6.32 16.16
CA MET A 72 -14.90 6.03 17.21
C MET A 72 -14.97 7.20 18.20
N ARG A 73 -15.78 8.18 17.85
CA ARG A 73 -16.31 9.15 18.81
C ARG A 73 -17.32 8.42 19.69
N ILE A 74 -16.93 8.04 20.91
CA ILE A 74 -17.89 7.62 21.94
C ILE A 74 -18.52 8.90 22.48
N THR A 75 -19.63 9.30 21.88
CA THR A 75 -20.56 10.32 22.41
C THR A 75 -21.96 9.79 22.26
#